data_AF-A0A945SC24-F1
#
_entry.id   AF-A0A945SC24-F1
#
_cell.length_a   1.000
_cell.length_b   1.000
_cell.length_c   1.000
_cell.angle_alpha   90.00
_cell.angle_beta   90.00
_cell.angle_gamma   90.00
#
_symmetry.space_group_name_H-M   'P 1'
#
loop_
_entity.id
_entity.type
_entity.pdbx_description
1 polymer ?
#
loop_
_entity_poly.entity_id
_entity_poly.type
_entity_poly.pdbx_seq_one_letter_code
_entity_poly.pdbx_strand_id
1 'polypeptide(L)'
;MRRVVPLSALVLVISGPWLPAGVVLRTLEWKEAPPAVDTVTCALASDDDASGTAVMVTSAAEAPVTLPLMTIGSPGITSAQFALRGRVKYTDMPPGSYLEMLAVFGDEDAIFFSRTVGRRGLMKALKGDSDWRPFLLPFRIFGREERPSKLVLNATFAGSGAICVGPLELVEYDESEDMLRLPGQWWGPRVGGIVGALLGTVFGLCGAIVGFFSRKEQGGGRRIILVVSTNVIVLGTAALILTVVAFLDRQSYVVWFPLLLTGVLGAGLPLLVWFPLRHRFADAEFRLNGVSR
;
A
#
# COMPACT_ATOMS: atom_id res chain seq x y z
N MET A 1 19.96 -36.13 30.77
CA MET A 1 19.09 -35.49 29.76
C MET A 1 19.00 -33.99 30.01
N ARG A 2 19.76 -33.17 29.27
CA ARG A 2 19.69 -31.70 29.35
C ARG A 2 18.48 -31.20 28.55
N ARG A 3 17.51 -30.56 29.22
CA ARG A 3 16.39 -29.85 28.59
C ARG A 3 16.97 -28.67 27.80
N VAL A 4 17.03 -28.80 26.48
CA VAL A 4 17.29 -27.65 25.60
C VAL A 4 15.94 -26.97 25.46
N VAL A 5 15.77 -25.88 26.20
CA VAL A 5 14.63 -24.97 26.05
C VAL A 5 14.78 -24.35 24.65
N PRO A 6 13.81 -24.49 23.73
CA PRO A 6 13.87 -23.78 22.47
C PRO A 6 13.69 -22.30 22.79
N LEU A 7 14.76 -21.52 22.60
CA LEU A 7 14.75 -20.07 22.72
C LEU A 7 14.03 -19.49 21.49
N SER A 8 12.72 -19.75 21.41
CA SER A 8 11.83 -19.23 20.38
C SER A 8 11.24 -17.92 20.88
N ALA A 9 12.01 -16.84 20.82
CA ALA A 9 11.48 -15.50 21.06
C ALA A 9 12.38 -14.45 20.41
N LEU A 10 12.29 -14.35 19.09
CA LEU A 10 12.48 -13.06 18.44
C LEU A 10 11.33 -12.86 17.45
N VAL A 11 10.12 -12.77 17.99
CA VAL A 11 9.05 -12.07 17.28
C VAL A 11 9.41 -10.60 17.43
N LEU A 12 10.18 -10.09 16.46
CA LEU A 12 10.34 -8.66 16.28
C LEU A 12 8.99 -8.18 15.75
N VAL A 13 8.05 -7.93 16.67
CA VAL A 13 6.89 -7.11 16.40
C VAL A 13 7.47 -5.74 16.06
N ILE A 14 7.67 -5.48 14.78
CA ILE A 14 7.90 -4.13 14.29
C ILE A 14 6.56 -3.43 14.49
N SER A 15 6.29 -3.00 15.72
CA SER A 15 5.30 -1.99 16.03
C SER A 15 5.85 -0.68 15.47
N GLY A 16 5.80 -0.55 14.14
CA GLY A 16 5.97 0.73 13.50
C GLY A 16 4.93 1.68 14.10
N PRO A 17 5.32 2.90 14.48
CA PRO A 17 4.40 3.82 15.09
C PRO A 17 3.26 4.08 14.11
N TRP A 18 2.05 4.03 14.65
CA TRP A 18 0.75 4.21 14.01
C TRP A 18 0.55 5.67 13.62
N LEU A 19 1.57 6.28 13.00
CA LEU A 19 1.55 7.70 12.69
C LEU A 19 0.66 7.92 11.45
N PRO A 20 -0.25 8.90 11.52
CA PRO A 20 -1.06 9.27 10.36
C PRO A 20 -0.10 9.67 9.25
N ALA A 21 -0.34 9.16 8.04
CA ALA A 21 0.54 9.33 6.90
C ALA A 21 0.63 10.78 6.38
N GLY A 22 0.15 11.78 7.11
CA GLY A 22 0.07 13.20 6.79
C GLY A 22 -0.94 13.90 7.71
N VAL A 23 -0.73 15.19 7.97
CA VAL A 23 -1.61 16.03 8.81
C VAL A 23 -2.64 16.71 7.91
N VAL A 24 -3.93 16.47 8.19
CA VAL A 24 -5.02 17.16 7.47
C VAL A 24 -5.03 18.62 7.92
N LEU A 25 -4.71 19.52 6.99
CA LEU A 25 -4.66 20.95 7.23
C LEU A 25 -6.05 21.58 7.07
N ARG A 26 -6.81 21.11 6.07
CA ARG A 26 -8.16 21.60 5.80
C ARG A 26 -9.01 20.55 5.09
N THR A 27 -10.24 20.41 5.55
CA THR A 27 -11.31 19.73 4.80
C THR A 27 -12.07 20.75 3.99
N LEU A 28 -12.29 20.45 2.72
CA LEU A 28 -12.91 21.35 1.75
C LEU A 28 -14.24 20.76 1.31
N GLU A 29 -15.31 21.38 1.78
CA GLU A 29 -16.67 21.07 1.34
C GLU A 29 -17.07 21.93 0.15
N TRP A 30 -17.75 21.32 -0.81
CA TRP A 30 -18.24 22.00 -2.01
C TRP A 30 -19.28 23.09 -1.74
N LYS A 31 -19.90 23.12 -0.55
CA LYS A 31 -20.78 24.20 -0.13
C LYS A 31 -20.04 25.51 0.14
N GLU A 32 -18.78 25.42 0.59
CA GLU A 32 -17.95 26.58 0.94
C GLU A 32 -17.20 27.14 -0.27
N ALA A 33 -16.92 26.28 -1.25
CA ALA A 33 -16.24 26.64 -2.48
C ALA A 33 -17.02 26.06 -3.67
N PRO A 34 -18.09 26.73 -4.12
CA PRO A 34 -18.88 26.24 -5.23
C PRO A 34 -18.02 26.19 -6.50
N PRO A 35 -18.22 25.18 -7.35
CA PRO A 35 -17.50 25.06 -8.60
C PRO A 35 -17.80 26.23 -9.54
N ALA A 36 -16.79 26.62 -10.32
CA ALA A 36 -16.88 27.76 -11.25
C ALA A 36 -17.65 27.43 -12.55
N VAL A 37 -18.36 26.30 -12.60
CA VAL A 37 -19.05 25.76 -13.78
C VAL A 37 -20.43 25.24 -13.34
N ASP A 38 -21.36 25.10 -14.28
CA ASP A 38 -22.64 24.43 -14.02
C ASP A 38 -22.38 23.01 -13.50
N THR A 39 -22.87 22.73 -12.30
CA THR A 39 -22.67 21.44 -11.65
C THR A 39 -23.97 20.89 -11.12
N VAL A 40 -24.04 19.55 -11.12
CA VAL A 40 -25.15 18.80 -10.57
C VAL A 40 -24.64 18.04 -9.35
N THR A 41 -25.40 18.03 -8.27
CA THR A 41 -25.05 17.23 -7.08
C THR A 41 -25.15 15.75 -7.41
N CYS A 42 -24.11 14.97 -7.10
CA CYS A 42 -24.20 13.50 -7.15
C CYS A 42 -24.12 12.88 -5.76
N ALA A 43 -24.78 11.75 -5.57
CA ALA A 43 -24.77 11.04 -4.30
C ALA A 43 -23.42 10.33 -4.09
N LEU A 44 -22.79 10.55 -2.95
CA LEU A 44 -21.74 9.66 -2.45
C LEU A 44 -22.37 8.30 -2.14
N ALA A 45 -21.68 7.20 -2.46
CA ALA A 45 -22.10 5.89 -1.98
C ALA A 45 -21.96 5.86 -0.46
N SER A 46 -23.00 5.42 0.23
CA SER A 46 -23.14 5.41 1.70
C SER A 46 -22.31 4.32 2.41
N ASP A 47 -21.38 3.67 1.71
CA ASP A 47 -20.67 2.48 2.21
C ASP A 47 -19.44 2.83 3.07
N ASP A 48 -19.02 4.09 3.11
CA ASP A 48 -18.01 4.61 4.04
C ASP A 48 -18.58 5.86 4.72
N ASP A 49 -18.25 6.09 5.99
CA ASP A 49 -18.63 7.20 6.89
C ASP A 49 -18.43 8.66 6.36
N ALA A 50 -18.17 8.84 5.07
CA ALA A 50 -18.09 10.14 4.41
C ALA A 50 -19.49 10.70 4.13
N SER A 51 -20.15 11.25 5.15
CA SER A 51 -21.26 12.19 4.97
C SER A 51 -20.71 13.45 4.29
N GLY A 52 -20.99 13.62 2.99
CA GLY A 52 -20.49 14.76 2.22
C GLY A 52 -21.32 15.02 0.98
N THR A 53 -21.21 16.24 0.47
CA THR A 53 -21.80 16.60 -0.83
C THR A 53 -20.77 16.28 -1.91
N ALA A 54 -21.16 15.65 -3.01
CA ALA A 54 -20.28 15.48 -4.18
C ALA A 54 -20.77 16.31 -5.36
N VAL A 55 -19.83 16.76 -6.17
CA VAL A 55 -20.07 17.61 -7.32
C VAL A 55 -19.85 16.81 -8.60
N MET A 56 -20.86 16.78 -9.46
CA MET A 56 -20.77 16.22 -10.79
C MET A 56 -20.50 17.33 -11.81
N VAL A 57 -19.53 17.07 -12.68
CA VAL A 57 -19.19 17.90 -13.83
C VAL A 57 -19.26 17.03 -15.07
N THR A 58 -19.98 17.52 -16.07
CA THR A 58 -20.15 16.85 -17.36
C THR A 58 -19.56 17.69 -18.47
N SER A 59 -18.80 17.07 -19.36
CA SER A 59 -18.38 17.67 -20.62
C SER A 59 -19.15 17.02 -21.76
N ALA A 60 -19.77 17.85 -22.62
CA ALA A 60 -20.30 17.44 -23.91
C ALA A 60 -19.37 17.84 -25.07
N ALA A 61 -18.18 18.37 -24.77
CA ALA A 61 -17.26 18.87 -25.79
C ALA A 61 -16.62 17.70 -26.56
N GLU A 62 -16.57 17.84 -27.90
CA GLU A 62 -15.84 16.91 -28.78
C GLU A 62 -14.32 17.13 -28.73
N ALA A 63 -13.89 18.34 -28.35
CA ALA A 63 -12.49 18.72 -28.20
C ALA A 63 -12.06 18.74 -26.71
N PRO A 64 -10.74 18.63 -26.42
CA PRO A 64 -10.26 18.71 -25.06
C PRO A 64 -10.65 20.01 -24.36
N VAL A 65 -11.22 19.91 -23.17
CA VAL A 65 -11.65 21.06 -22.35
C VAL A 65 -11.14 20.90 -20.92
N THR A 66 -10.72 22.00 -20.32
CA THR A 66 -10.32 22.05 -18.90
C THR A 66 -11.32 22.91 -18.15
N LEU A 67 -11.95 22.31 -17.14
CA LEU A 67 -12.99 22.92 -16.32
C LEU A 67 -12.45 23.16 -14.90
N PRO A 68 -12.41 24.42 -14.41
CA PRO A 68 -12.00 24.71 -13.05
C PRO A 68 -13.05 24.21 -12.06
N LEU A 69 -12.65 23.31 -11.16
CA LEU A 69 -13.51 22.75 -10.14
C LEU A 69 -13.50 23.58 -8.87
N MET A 70 -12.33 24.00 -8.40
CA MET A 70 -12.20 24.71 -7.14
C MET A 70 -10.96 25.60 -7.15
N THR A 71 -11.04 26.76 -6.50
CA THR A 71 -9.88 27.59 -6.20
C THR A 71 -9.77 27.79 -4.69
N ILE A 72 -8.59 27.51 -4.15
CA ILE A 72 -8.25 27.65 -2.73
C ILE A 72 -7.27 28.81 -2.63
N GLY A 73 -7.77 29.98 -2.23
CA GLY A 73 -6.92 31.11 -1.88
C GLY A 73 -6.31 30.91 -0.49
N SER A 74 -5.06 31.34 -0.31
CA SER A 74 -4.34 31.30 0.97
C SER A 74 -4.43 29.93 1.65
N PRO A 75 -3.87 28.86 1.04
CA PRO A 75 -4.11 27.48 1.48
C PRO A 75 -3.50 27.15 2.85
N GLY A 76 -2.70 28.03 3.46
CA GLY A 76 -2.11 27.82 4.78
C GLY A 76 -0.97 26.79 4.81
N ILE A 77 -0.46 26.38 3.64
CA ILE A 77 0.59 25.37 3.53
C ILE A 77 1.90 25.91 4.12
N THR A 78 2.47 25.16 5.05
CA THR A 78 3.76 25.41 5.71
C THR A 78 4.82 24.38 5.31
N SER A 79 4.42 23.15 4.99
CA SER A 79 5.33 22.08 4.60
C SER A 79 5.82 22.20 3.15
N ALA A 80 7.00 21.67 2.88
CA ALA A 80 7.51 21.48 1.51
C ALA A 80 6.82 20.31 0.79
N GLN A 81 6.13 19.42 1.50
CA GLN A 81 5.38 18.30 0.94
C GLN A 81 3.91 18.41 1.32
N PHE A 82 3.04 18.48 0.30
CA PHE A 82 1.60 18.54 0.50
C PHE A 82 0.87 17.82 -0.63
N ALA A 83 -0.39 17.46 -0.40
CA ALA A 83 -1.23 16.89 -1.43
C ALA A 83 -2.68 17.31 -1.26
N LEU A 84 -3.37 17.43 -2.40
CA LEU A 84 -4.82 17.46 -2.44
C LEU A 84 -5.31 16.03 -2.70
N ARG A 85 -6.16 15.51 -1.82
CA ARG A 85 -6.71 14.15 -1.94
C ARG A 85 -8.22 14.14 -1.80
N GLY A 86 -8.84 13.11 -2.34
CA GLY A 86 -10.28 12.93 -2.27
C GLY A 86 -10.72 11.64 -2.96
N ARG A 87 -12.02 11.56 -3.26
CA ARG A 87 -12.59 10.46 -4.04
C ARG A 87 -13.14 10.96 -5.36
N VAL A 88 -13.05 10.11 -6.37
CA VAL A 88 -13.56 10.37 -7.71
C VAL A 88 -14.32 9.17 -8.25
N LYS A 89 -15.45 9.43 -8.90
CA LYS A 89 -16.22 8.50 -9.72
C LYS A 89 -16.31 9.09 -11.12
N TYR A 90 -16.30 8.28 -12.17
CA TYR A 90 -16.42 8.80 -13.53
C TYR A 90 -17.04 7.77 -14.47
N THR A 91 -17.65 8.29 -15.53
CA THR A 91 -18.39 7.51 -16.53
C THR A 91 -17.98 7.96 -17.93
N ASP A 92 -17.79 7.00 -18.82
CA ASP A 92 -17.46 7.20 -20.23
C ASP A 92 -16.22 8.09 -20.44
N MET A 93 -15.21 8.00 -19.56
CA MET A 93 -14.05 8.89 -19.63
C MET A 93 -13.13 8.61 -20.82
N PRO A 94 -12.88 9.60 -21.71
CA PRO A 94 -11.96 9.43 -22.80
C PRO A 94 -10.53 9.23 -22.30
N PRO A 95 -9.71 8.41 -22.98
CA PRO A 95 -8.27 8.32 -22.69
C PRO A 95 -7.60 9.70 -22.74
N GLY A 96 -6.79 10.02 -21.75
CA GLY A 96 -6.11 11.32 -21.67
C GLY A 96 -6.82 12.34 -20.79
N SER A 97 -7.95 11.97 -20.17
CA SER A 97 -8.62 12.79 -19.15
C SER A 97 -7.94 12.65 -17.78
N TYR A 98 -7.85 13.74 -17.02
CA TYR A 98 -7.17 13.78 -15.72
C TYR A 98 -7.71 14.88 -14.81
N LEU A 99 -7.50 14.71 -13.50
CA LEU A 99 -7.54 15.81 -12.54
C LEU A 99 -6.17 16.49 -12.51
N GLU A 100 -6.18 17.80 -12.36
CA GLU A 100 -4.98 18.64 -12.26
C GLU A 100 -5.09 19.57 -11.07
N MET A 101 -4.01 19.69 -10.30
CA MET A 101 -3.86 20.76 -9.33
C MET A 101 -2.76 21.70 -9.82
N LEU A 102 -3.06 22.98 -9.93
CA LEU A 102 -2.10 24.05 -10.12
C LEU A 102 -1.75 24.65 -8.76
N ALA A 103 -0.46 24.76 -8.48
CA ALA A 103 0.09 25.48 -7.34
C ALA A 103 0.73 26.78 -7.84
N VAL A 104 0.17 27.90 -7.40
CA VAL A 104 0.60 29.25 -7.78
C VAL A 104 1.42 29.85 -6.64
N PHE A 105 2.61 30.34 -6.94
CA PHE A 105 3.55 30.93 -5.99
C PHE A 105 3.73 32.43 -6.29
N GLY A 106 3.90 33.23 -5.24
CA GLY A 106 4.01 34.69 -5.35
C GLY A 106 2.76 35.35 -5.94
N ASP A 107 2.94 36.49 -6.61
CA ASP A 107 1.92 37.24 -7.34
C ASP A 107 1.65 36.64 -8.73
N GLU A 108 1.48 35.33 -8.80
CA GLU A 108 1.15 34.55 -10.01
C GLU A 108 2.27 34.28 -11.02
N ASP A 109 3.51 34.69 -10.72
CA ASP A 109 4.66 34.53 -11.64
C ASP A 109 5.15 33.08 -11.81
N ALA A 110 4.88 32.20 -10.84
CA ALA A 110 5.33 30.82 -10.88
C ALA A 110 4.19 29.84 -10.63
N ILE A 111 3.82 29.11 -11.69
CA ILE A 111 2.76 28.10 -11.67
C ILE A 111 3.35 26.73 -11.94
N PHE A 112 3.09 25.80 -11.04
CA PHE A 112 3.47 24.41 -11.16
C PHE A 112 2.24 23.51 -11.07
N PHE A 113 2.34 22.27 -11.52
CA PHE A 113 1.16 21.39 -11.58
C PHE A 113 1.45 19.97 -11.11
N SER A 114 0.37 19.29 -10.70
CA SER A 114 0.32 17.86 -10.44
C SER A 114 -0.91 17.28 -11.13
N ARG A 115 -0.80 16.08 -11.72
CA ARG A 115 -1.87 15.47 -12.53
C ARG A 115 -2.05 13.99 -12.26
N THR A 116 -3.29 13.52 -12.35
CA THR A 116 -3.58 12.07 -12.36
C THR A 116 -3.30 11.47 -13.75
N VAL A 117 -2.04 11.24 -14.10
CA VAL A 117 -1.62 10.65 -15.39
C VAL A 117 -0.93 9.30 -15.25
N GLY A 118 -0.89 8.76 -14.04
CA GLY A 118 -0.30 7.46 -13.73
C GLY A 118 -1.03 6.29 -14.39
N ARG A 119 -0.34 5.16 -14.55
CA ARG A 119 -0.97 3.93 -15.06
C ARG A 119 -1.78 3.19 -13.99
N ARG A 120 -1.40 3.35 -12.71
CA ARG A 120 -1.97 2.67 -11.53
C ARG A 120 -1.82 3.57 -10.30
N GLY A 121 -2.47 3.18 -9.19
CA GLY A 121 -2.40 3.87 -7.90
C GLY A 121 -3.28 5.13 -7.81
N LEU A 122 -3.01 5.96 -6.81
CA LEU A 122 -3.77 7.18 -6.50
C LEU A 122 -3.72 8.25 -7.60
N MET A 123 -2.68 8.23 -8.43
CA MET A 123 -2.53 9.14 -9.56
C MET A 123 -3.01 8.53 -10.89
N LYS A 124 -3.73 7.40 -10.88
CA LYS A 124 -4.14 6.70 -12.10
C LYS A 124 -4.98 7.62 -13.01
N ALA A 125 -4.70 7.65 -14.31
CA ALA A 125 -5.47 8.39 -15.31
C ALA A 125 -6.96 8.04 -15.30
N LEU A 126 -7.80 9.00 -15.70
CA LEU A 126 -9.23 8.82 -15.84
C LEU A 126 -9.51 8.26 -17.24
N LYS A 127 -10.08 7.05 -17.29
CA LYS A 127 -10.41 6.37 -18.56
C LYS A 127 -11.50 5.32 -18.33
N GLY A 128 -12.47 5.29 -19.24
CA GLY A 128 -13.63 4.40 -19.18
C GLY A 128 -14.51 4.74 -17.99
N ASP A 129 -14.98 3.71 -17.29
CA ASP A 129 -15.79 3.86 -16.09
C ASP A 129 -15.00 3.53 -14.83
N SER A 130 -15.40 4.12 -13.72
CA SER A 130 -14.93 3.73 -12.39
C SER A 130 -15.96 4.10 -11.35
N ASP A 131 -16.21 3.19 -10.42
CA ASP A 131 -16.81 3.52 -9.13
C ASP A 131 -15.90 4.44 -8.31
N TRP A 132 -16.42 4.89 -7.16
CA TRP A 132 -15.73 5.77 -6.22
C TRP A 132 -14.38 5.20 -5.80
N ARG A 133 -13.31 5.82 -6.28
CA ARG A 133 -11.93 5.46 -5.93
C ARG A 133 -11.20 6.66 -5.34
N PRO A 134 -10.20 6.44 -4.47
CA PRO A 134 -9.36 7.53 -3.98
C PRO A 134 -8.45 8.06 -5.10
N PHE A 135 -8.14 9.35 -5.03
CA PHE A 135 -7.10 9.99 -5.84
C PHE A 135 -6.21 10.88 -4.98
N LEU A 136 -5.03 11.20 -5.48
CA LEU A 136 -4.07 12.09 -4.84
C LEU A 136 -3.33 12.93 -5.89
N LEU A 137 -3.20 14.23 -5.62
CA LEU A 137 -2.42 15.19 -6.40
C LEU A 137 -1.27 15.70 -5.50
N PRO A 138 -0.12 15.00 -5.49
CA PRO A 138 1.00 15.36 -4.63
C PRO A 138 1.78 16.53 -5.20
N PHE A 139 2.38 17.31 -4.32
CA PHE A 139 3.28 18.38 -4.67
C PHE A 139 4.47 18.41 -3.72
N ARG A 140 5.67 18.58 -4.27
CA ARG A 140 6.91 18.71 -3.50
C ARG A 140 7.66 19.95 -3.96
N ILE A 141 7.93 20.84 -3.03
CA ILE A 141 8.70 22.06 -3.23
C ILE A 141 10.18 21.71 -3.03
N PHE A 142 11.01 22.00 -4.02
CA PHE A 142 12.46 21.78 -3.93
C PHE A 142 13.20 23.12 -4.00
N GLY A 143 14.07 23.37 -3.02
CA GLY A 143 14.98 24.52 -3.04
C GLY A 143 14.29 25.88 -2.96
N ARG A 144 13.05 25.96 -2.43
CA ARG A 144 12.31 27.20 -2.24
C ARG A 144 11.67 27.25 -0.85
N GLU A 145 11.76 28.41 -0.21
CA GLU A 145 11.07 28.69 1.06
C GLU A 145 9.64 29.17 0.84
N GLU A 146 9.36 29.78 -0.31
CA GLU A 146 8.01 30.21 -0.68
C GLU A 146 7.01 29.06 -0.67
N ARG A 147 5.77 29.40 -0.31
CA ARG A 147 4.63 28.50 -0.28
C ARG A 147 3.57 28.98 -1.27
N PRO A 148 2.73 28.08 -1.82
CA PRO A 148 1.74 28.47 -2.79
C PRO A 148 0.75 29.45 -2.16
N SER A 149 0.52 30.58 -2.81
CA SER A 149 -0.49 31.58 -2.44
C SER A 149 -1.89 31.12 -2.83
N LYS A 150 -2.00 30.25 -3.84
CA LYS A 150 -3.26 29.77 -4.39
C LYS A 150 -3.10 28.36 -4.97
N LEU A 151 -4.10 27.51 -4.74
CA LEU A 151 -4.26 26.23 -5.43
C LEU A 151 -5.49 26.26 -6.32
N VAL A 152 -5.40 25.69 -7.51
CA VAL A 152 -6.54 25.55 -8.43
C VAL A 152 -6.68 24.08 -8.81
N LEU A 153 -7.83 23.49 -8.52
CA LEU A 153 -8.20 22.15 -8.96
C LEU A 153 -8.98 22.24 -10.27
N ASN A 154 -8.53 21.52 -11.28
CA ASN A 154 -9.15 21.41 -12.59
C ASN A 154 -9.50 19.96 -12.91
N ALA A 155 -10.52 19.78 -13.75
CA ALA A 155 -10.78 18.55 -14.48
C ALA A 155 -10.55 18.79 -15.97
N THR A 156 -9.63 18.04 -16.56
CA THR A 156 -9.40 18.04 -18.00
C THR A 156 -10.07 16.83 -18.62
N PHE A 157 -11.00 17.09 -19.54
CA PHE A 157 -11.69 16.11 -20.34
C PHE A 157 -11.07 16.09 -21.74
N ALA A 158 -10.64 14.94 -22.22
CA ALA A 158 -10.14 14.79 -23.59
C ALA A 158 -11.27 14.63 -24.64
N GLY A 159 -12.52 14.67 -24.21
CA GLY A 159 -13.74 14.53 -25.02
C GLY A 159 -14.97 14.56 -24.09
N SER A 160 -16.08 13.93 -24.50
CA SER A 160 -17.30 13.89 -23.69
C SER A 160 -17.21 12.91 -22.51
N GLY A 161 -17.96 13.20 -21.44
CA GLY A 161 -18.23 12.28 -20.34
C GLY A 161 -18.42 12.99 -19.00
N ALA A 162 -18.44 12.23 -17.90
CA ALA A 162 -18.79 12.74 -16.58
C ALA A 162 -17.79 12.37 -15.49
N ILE A 163 -17.56 13.29 -14.55
CA ILE A 163 -16.79 13.08 -13.33
C ILE A 163 -17.60 13.55 -12.12
N CYS A 164 -17.57 12.77 -11.06
CA CYS A 164 -18.08 13.10 -9.74
C CYS A 164 -16.90 13.18 -8.78
N VAL A 165 -16.75 14.31 -8.10
CA VAL A 165 -15.69 14.54 -7.13
C VAL A 165 -16.31 14.70 -5.74
N GLY A 166 -15.87 13.87 -4.81
CA GLY A 166 -16.29 13.93 -3.42
C GLY A 166 -15.60 15.06 -2.64
N PRO A 167 -15.79 15.13 -1.32
CA PRO A 167 -15.07 16.06 -0.46
C PRO A 167 -13.55 15.93 -0.63
N LEU A 168 -12.86 17.06 -0.46
CA LEU A 168 -11.42 17.14 -0.64
C LEU A 168 -10.73 17.41 0.70
N GLU A 169 -9.52 16.90 0.84
CA GLU A 169 -8.65 17.19 1.97
C GLU A 169 -7.34 17.75 1.45
N LEU A 170 -6.91 18.87 2.02
CA LEU A 170 -5.56 19.38 1.89
C LEU A 170 -4.72 18.82 3.04
N VAL A 171 -3.66 18.10 2.70
CA VAL A 171 -2.85 17.35 3.66
C VAL A 171 -1.39 17.72 3.50
N GLU A 172 -0.71 17.95 4.61
CA GLU A 172 0.74 18.15 4.67
C GLU A 172 1.45 16.88 5.13
N TYR A 173 2.68 16.71 4.65
CA TYR A 173 3.50 15.54 4.93
C TYR A 173 4.84 16.00 5.47
N ASP A 174 5.43 15.21 6.36
CA ASP A 174 6.84 15.37 6.72
C ASP A 174 7.74 14.96 5.54
N GLU A 175 8.97 15.47 5.49
CA GLU A 175 9.88 15.16 4.39
C GLU A 175 10.19 13.65 4.26
N SER A 176 10.12 12.93 5.38
CA SER A 176 10.37 11.49 5.47
C SER A 176 9.19 10.61 5.06
N GLU A 177 7.99 11.19 4.89
CA GLU A 177 6.77 10.45 4.59
C GLU A 177 6.56 10.19 3.09
N ASP A 178 5.85 9.11 2.78
CA ASP A 178 5.47 8.77 1.41
C ASP A 178 4.03 9.20 1.13
N MET A 179 3.88 10.31 0.39
CA MET A 179 2.59 10.87 -0.01
C MET A 179 1.71 9.89 -0.80
N LEU A 180 2.31 8.92 -1.50
CA LEU A 180 1.59 7.96 -2.35
C LEU A 180 1.07 6.75 -1.58
N ARG A 181 1.28 6.72 -0.27
CA ARG A 181 0.81 5.65 0.61
C ARG A 181 -0.71 5.71 0.74
N LEU A 182 -1.36 4.55 0.58
CA LEU A 182 -2.80 4.45 0.73
C LEU A 182 -3.19 4.58 2.22
N PRO A 183 -4.33 5.20 2.56
CA PRO A 183 -4.89 5.16 3.91
C PRO A 183 -5.01 3.72 4.40
N GLY A 184 -4.67 3.47 5.67
CA GLY A 184 -4.69 2.13 6.28
C GLY A 184 -3.48 1.25 5.95
N GLN A 185 -2.66 1.61 4.95
CA GLN A 185 -1.42 0.89 4.67
C GLN A 185 -0.42 1.13 5.82
N TRP A 186 -0.02 0.08 6.53
CA TRP A 186 0.96 0.11 7.64
C TRP A 186 2.45 -0.06 7.23
N TRP A 187 2.75 -0.47 5.99
CA TRP A 187 4.10 -0.34 5.41
C TRP A 187 4.08 0.00 3.91
N GLY A 188 5.08 0.76 3.44
CA GLY A 188 5.21 1.13 2.02
C GLY A 188 5.88 0.04 1.15
N PRO A 189 5.90 0.21 -0.19
CA PRO A 189 6.52 -0.74 -1.11
C PRO A 189 8.00 -1.04 -0.80
N ARG A 190 8.75 0.00 -0.40
CA ARG A 190 10.17 -0.12 -0.03
C ARG A 190 10.36 -0.99 1.22
N VAL A 191 9.55 -0.74 2.26
CA VAL A 191 9.60 -1.52 3.51
C VAL A 191 9.19 -2.97 3.25
N GLY A 192 8.12 -3.19 2.48
CA GLY A 192 7.71 -4.53 2.05
C GLY A 192 8.83 -5.27 1.29
N GLY A 193 9.57 -4.57 0.43
CA GLY A 193 10.75 -5.11 -0.25
C GLY A 193 11.88 -5.49 0.70
N ILE A 194 12.22 -4.65 1.67
CA ILE A 194 13.26 -4.91 2.68
C ILE A 194 12.87 -6.12 3.55
N VAL A 195 11.63 -6.15 4.05
CA VAL A 195 11.12 -7.25 4.87
C VAL A 195 11.14 -8.55 4.07
N GLY A 196 10.69 -8.52 2.81
CA GLY A 196 10.74 -9.68 1.91
C GLY A 196 12.16 -10.19 1.67
N ALA A 197 13.12 -9.29 1.44
CA ALA A 197 14.53 -9.66 1.24
C ALA A 197 15.13 -10.32 2.50
N LEU A 198 14.91 -9.72 3.68
CA LEU A 198 15.40 -10.26 4.95
C LEU A 198 14.81 -11.65 5.24
N LEU A 199 13.49 -11.80 5.11
CA LEU A 199 12.82 -13.08 5.33
C LEU A 199 13.27 -14.14 4.32
N GLY A 200 13.43 -13.75 3.04
CA GLY A 200 13.95 -14.62 2.00
C GLY A 200 15.37 -15.12 2.30
N THR A 201 16.26 -14.24 2.77
CA THR A 201 17.62 -14.63 3.18
C THR A 201 17.60 -15.58 4.37
N VAL A 202 16.79 -15.30 5.40
CA VAL A 202 16.66 -16.17 6.57
C VAL A 202 16.16 -17.56 6.18
N PHE A 203 15.10 -17.65 5.35
CA PHE A 203 14.60 -18.94 4.88
C PHE A 203 15.60 -19.68 3.99
N GLY A 204 16.34 -18.96 3.13
CA GLY A 204 17.42 -19.54 2.33
C GLY A 204 18.52 -20.16 3.21
N LEU A 205 18.94 -19.45 4.26
CA LEU A 205 19.93 -19.96 5.23
C LEU A 205 19.39 -21.16 6.01
N CYS A 206 18.14 -21.12 6.48
CA CYS A 206 17.51 -22.26 7.14
C CYS A 206 17.44 -23.49 6.21
N GLY A 207 17.07 -23.30 4.94
CA GLY A 207 17.06 -24.35 3.94
C GLY A 207 18.45 -24.94 3.69
N ALA A 208 19.48 -24.09 3.62
CA ALA A 208 20.87 -24.52 3.49
C ALA A 208 21.35 -25.32 4.71
N ILE A 209 21.01 -24.88 5.93
CA ILE A 209 21.30 -25.63 7.17
C ILE A 209 20.64 -27.00 7.12
N VAL A 210 19.35 -27.07 6.79
CA VAL A 210 18.62 -28.36 6.69
C VAL A 210 19.27 -29.28 5.65
N GLY A 211 19.62 -28.75 4.47
CA GLY A 211 20.28 -29.53 3.41
C GLY A 211 21.71 -29.97 3.75
N PHE A 212 22.47 -29.16 4.49
CA PHE A 212 23.81 -29.52 4.95
C PHE A 212 23.75 -30.64 5.99
N PHE A 213 22.86 -30.52 6.98
CA PHE A 213 22.71 -31.52 8.04
C PHE A 213 21.99 -32.79 7.58
N SER A 214 21.22 -32.76 6.49
CA SER A 214 20.58 -33.97 5.94
C SER A 214 21.59 -34.96 5.34
N ARG A 215 22.82 -34.53 5.03
CA ARG A 215 23.90 -35.40 4.54
C ARG A 215 24.64 -36.14 5.67
N LYS A 216 24.51 -35.68 6.92
CA LYS A 216 25.24 -36.25 8.06
C LYS A 216 24.41 -37.40 8.65
N GLU A 217 24.52 -38.58 8.05
CA GLU A 217 23.76 -39.81 8.38
C GLU A 217 23.92 -40.30 9.84
N GLN A 218 24.94 -39.83 10.57
CA GLN A 218 25.18 -40.23 11.95
C GLN A 218 24.48 -39.28 12.96
N GLY A 219 23.19 -39.52 13.22
CA GLY A 219 22.44 -39.28 14.47
C GLY A 219 22.29 -37.86 15.04
N GLY A 220 23.27 -36.96 14.89
CA GLY A 220 23.31 -35.66 15.57
C GLY A 220 22.49 -34.56 14.90
N GLY A 221 22.32 -34.60 13.57
CA GLY A 221 21.66 -33.54 12.79
C GLY A 221 20.14 -33.50 12.92
N ARG A 222 19.50 -34.62 13.29
CA ARG A 222 18.03 -34.78 13.30
C ARG A 222 17.35 -33.74 14.19
N ARG A 223 17.87 -33.50 15.39
CA ARG A 223 17.28 -32.54 16.32
C ARG A 223 17.32 -31.12 15.76
N ILE A 224 18.42 -30.74 15.11
CA ILE A 224 18.58 -29.42 14.50
C ILE A 224 17.58 -29.26 13.35
N ILE A 225 17.49 -30.24 12.45
CA ILE A 225 16.55 -30.24 11.32
C ILE A 225 15.11 -30.08 11.82
N LEU A 226 14.69 -30.91 12.78
CA LEU A 226 13.31 -30.85 13.30
C LEU A 226 13.01 -29.52 13.99
N VAL A 227 13.94 -28.98 14.78
CA VAL A 227 13.74 -27.68 15.45
C VAL A 227 13.67 -26.54 14.43
N VAL A 228 14.60 -26.49 13.47
CA VAL A 228 14.60 -25.44 12.42
C VAL A 228 13.32 -25.53 11.58
N SER A 229 12.97 -26.71 11.07
CA SER A 229 11.75 -26.90 10.27
C SER A 229 10.49 -26.55 11.06
N THR A 230 10.38 -26.95 12.33
CA THR A 230 9.21 -26.61 13.16
C THR A 230 9.08 -25.10 13.36
N ASN A 231 10.17 -24.39 13.65
CA ASN A 231 10.12 -22.93 13.81
C ASN A 231 9.75 -22.23 12.50
N VAL A 232 10.29 -22.67 11.36
CA VAL A 232 9.94 -22.12 10.04
C VAL A 232 8.46 -22.36 9.71
N ILE A 233 7.91 -23.55 10.04
CA ILE A 233 6.48 -23.84 9.87
C ILE A 233 5.64 -22.91 10.74
N VAL A 234 5.96 -22.77 12.04
CA VAL A 234 5.20 -21.90 12.96
C VAL A 234 5.19 -20.45 12.47
N LEU A 235 6.34 -19.92 12.05
CA LEU A 235 6.44 -18.57 11.49
C LEU A 235 5.65 -18.43 10.19
N GLY A 236 5.72 -19.42 9.30
CA GLY A 236 4.95 -19.46 8.07
C GLY A 236 3.44 -19.49 8.32
N THR A 237 2.98 -20.29 9.27
CA THR A 237 1.56 -20.35 9.66
C THR A 237 1.10 -19.03 10.25
N ALA A 238 1.90 -18.39 11.12
CA ALA A 238 1.58 -17.07 11.64
C ALA A 238 1.46 -16.02 10.52
N ALA A 239 2.36 -16.04 9.53
CA ALA A 239 2.28 -15.15 8.37
C ALA A 239 1.00 -15.39 7.54
N LEU A 240 0.58 -16.65 7.34
CA LEU A 240 -0.69 -16.96 6.67
C LEU A 240 -1.91 -16.41 7.43
N ILE A 241 -1.91 -16.50 8.76
CA ILE A 241 -2.99 -15.93 9.58
C ILE A 241 -3.02 -14.41 9.39
N LEU A 242 -1.87 -13.74 9.43
CA LEU A 242 -1.79 -12.29 9.19
C LEU A 242 -2.23 -11.91 7.77
N THR A 243 -1.98 -12.75 6.76
CA THR A 243 -2.53 -12.55 5.41
C THR A 243 -4.04 -12.55 5.41
N VAL A 244 -4.68 -13.51 6.10
CA VAL A 244 -6.14 -13.58 6.17
C VAL A 244 -6.70 -12.32 6.84
N VAL A 245 -6.11 -11.89 7.96
CA VAL A 245 -6.50 -10.64 8.64
C VAL A 245 -6.36 -9.44 7.69
N ALA A 246 -5.21 -9.27 7.05
CA ALA A 246 -4.98 -8.17 6.11
C ALA A 246 -5.95 -8.19 4.92
N PHE A 247 -6.32 -9.38 4.43
CA PHE A 247 -7.28 -9.52 3.35
C PHE A 247 -8.70 -9.14 3.78
N LEU A 248 -9.11 -9.52 5.00
CA LEU A 248 -10.40 -9.16 5.58
C LEU A 248 -10.50 -7.65 5.82
N ASP A 249 -9.40 -7.02 6.26
CA ASP A 249 -9.30 -5.56 6.44
C ASP A 249 -9.15 -4.78 5.11
N ARG A 250 -9.30 -5.45 3.96
CA ARG A 250 -9.17 -4.89 2.60
C ARG A 250 -7.86 -4.11 2.39
N GLN A 251 -6.78 -4.58 3.02
CA GLN A 251 -5.47 -3.95 2.93
C GLN A 251 -4.91 -4.02 1.51
N SER A 252 -4.02 -3.08 1.19
CA SER A 252 -3.34 -3.02 -0.12
C SER A 252 -2.58 -4.31 -0.45
N TYR A 253 -2.46 -4.62 -1.75
CA TYR A 253 -1.63 -5.72 -2.28
C TYR A 253 -0.21 -5.73 -1.71
N VAL A 254 0.35 -4.55 -1.46
CA VAL A 254 1.70 -4.36 -0.90
C VAL A 254 1.84 -4.95 0.52
N VAL A 255 0.73 -5.11 1.23
CA VAL A 255 0.68 -5.66 2.59
C VAL A 255 0.50 -7.17 2.57
N TRP A 256 -0.61 -7.65 1.98
CA TRP A 256 -0.98 -9.06 2.15
C TRP A 256 -0.13 -10.00 1.29
N PHE A 257 0.39 -9.55 0.15
CA PHE A 257 1.13 -10.42 -0.77
C PHE A 257 2.48 -10.89 -0.21
N PRO A 258 3.34 -10.03 0.37
CA PRO A 258 4.56 -10.50 1.02
C PRO A 258 4.29 -11.47 2.16
N LEU A 259 3.24 -11.23 2.95
CA LEU A 259 2.81 -12.13 4.03
C LEU A 259 2.35 -13.49 3.49
N LEU A 260 1.55 -13.47 2.41
CA LEU A 260 1.06 -14.69 1.77
C LEU A 260 2.22 -15.51 1.24
N LEU A 261 3.12 -14.87 0.49
CA LEU A 261 4.29 -15.52 -0.10
C LEU A 261 5.18 -16.13 0.99
N THR A 262 5.48 -15.36 2.04
CA THR A 262 6.25 -15.82 3.20
C THR A 262 5.56 -16.99 3.88
N GLY A 263 4.24 -16.91 4.06
CA GLY A 263 3.46 -17.94 4.73
C GLY A 263 3.40 -19.24 3.93
N VAL A 264 3.16 -19.17 2.62
CA VAL A 264 3.14 -20.32 1.72
C VAL A 264 4.52 -20.97 1.64
N LEU A 265 5.60 -20.20 1.50
CA LEU A 265 6.95 -20.75 1.44
C LEU A 265 7.39 -21.32 2.79
N GLY A 266 7.12 -20.61 3.89
CA GLY A 266 7.53 -21.00 5.24
C GLY A 266 6.75 -22.19 5.81
N ALA A 267 5.44 -22.28 5.56
CA ALA A 267 4.66 -23.43 6.00
C ALA A 267 4.67 -24.56 4.96
N GLY A 268 4.45 -24.23 3.69
CA GLY A 268 4.23 -25.21 2.63
C GLY A 268 5.48 -26.03 2.28
N LEU A 269 6.63 -25.38 2.08
CA LEU A 269 7.85 -26.12 1.69
C LEU A 269 8.32 -27.10 2.77
N PRO A 270 8.45 -26.70 4.06
CA PRO A 270 8.90 -27.66 5.07
C PRO A 270 7.87 -28.75 5.33
N LEU A 271 6.55 -28.47 5.24
CA LEU A 271 5.52 -29.51 5.35
C LEU A 271 5.65 -30.56 4.23
N LEU A 272 5.95 -30.14 3.00
CA LEU A 272 6.16 -31.04 1.87
C LEU A 272 7.36 -31.97 2.10
N VAL A 273 8.44 -31.46 2.70
CA VAL A 273 9.67 -32.22 2.97
C VAL A 273 9.60 -32.99 4.30
N TRP A 274 8.70 -32.60 5.20
CA TRP A 274 8.53 -33.19 6.54
C TRP A 274 8.19 -34.67 6.47
N PHE A 275 7.21 -35.04 5.64
CA PHE A 275 6.74 -36.43 5.54
C PHE A 275 7.86 -37.38 5.06
N PRO A 276 8.57 -37.09 3.94
CA PRO A 276 9.71 -37.91 3.50
C PRO A 276 10.84 -38.00 4.53
N LEU A 277 11.19 -36.89 5.18
CA LEU A 277 12.26 -36.88 6.19
C LEU A 277 11.91 -37.76 7.39
N ARG A 278 10.66 -37.69 7.86
CA ARG A 278 10.22 -38.47 9.00
C ARG A 278 10.27 -39.98 8.71
N HIS A 279 9.91 -40.38 7.49
CA HIS A 279 10.03 -41.76 7.05
C HIS A 279 11.49 -42.23 7.02
N ARG A 280 12.38 -41.43 6.40
CA ARG A 280 13.83 -41.75 6.33
C ARG A 280 14.49 -41.85 7.70
N PHE A 281 14.09 -41.00 8.65
CA PHE A 281 14.60 -41.09 10.01
C PHE A 281 14.14 -42.33 10.75
N ALA A 282 12.89 -42.78 10.54
CA ALA A 282 12.42 -44.03 11.11
C ALA A 282 13.19 -45.24 10.54
N ASP A 283 13.42 -45.26 9.22
CA ASP A 283 14.18 -46.33 8.57
C ASP A 283 15.64 -46.40 9.05
N ALA A 284 16.27 -45.25 9.32
CA ALA A 284 17.62 -45.18 9.87
C ALA A 284 17.70 -45.73 11.31
N GLU A 285 16.66 -45.51 12.14
CA GLU A 285 16.58 -46.06 13.49
C GLU A 285 16.46 -47.59 13.47
N PHE A 286 15.69 -48.16 12.54
CA PHE A 286 15.59 -49.62 12.40
C PHE A 286 16.92 -50.27 11.99
N ARG A 287 17.70 -49.63 11.10
CA ARG A 287 19.02 -50.14 10.69
C ARG A 287 20.03 -50.12 11.82
N LEU A 288 20.05 -49.06 12.63
CA LEU A 288 20.96 -48.95 13.77
C LEU A 288 20.63 -49.96 14.88
N ASN A 289 19.34 -50.22 15.13
CA ASN A 289 18.90 -51.16 16.16
C ASN A 289 18.87 -52.63 15.69
N GLY A 290 18.87 -52.89 14.38
CA GLY A 290 18.90 -54.23 13.80
C GLY A 290 20.29 -54.85 13.69
N VAL A 291 21.36 -54.06 13.83
CA VAL A 291 22.77 -54.51 13.72
C VAL A 291 23.36 -54.90 15.09
N SER A 292 22.62 -54.72 16.19
CA SER A 292 23.08 -54.99 17.57
C SER A 292 22.53 -56.26 18.21
N ARG A 293 22.13 -57.28 17.42
CA ARG A 293 21.79 -58.63 17.90
C ARG A 293 22.72 -59.68 17.33
#